data_AF-A0A972U5T8-F1
#
_entry.id   AF-A0A972U5T8-F1
#
_cell.length_a   1.000
_cell.length_b   1.000
_cell.length_c   1.000
_cell.angle_alpha   90.00
_cell.angle_beta   90.00
_cell.angle_gamma   90.00
#
_symmetry.space_group_name_H-M   'P 1'
#
loop_
_entity.id
_entity.type
_entity.pdbx_description
1 polymer ?
#
loop_
_entity_poly.entity_id
_entity_poly.type
_entity_poly.pdbx_seq_one_letter_code
_entity_poly.pdbx_strand_id
1 'polypeptide(L)'
;MSRKTKRHMDGMRRRHGGAIVLALALLLTAHAWADKVVLRIRAGNPISTTQSVYIKSNLPLGVGTNDIIDLDGMEIGYDIKSDLYYVYKELELGPNKGAVFNVQINDVWAVPQDDLKQLEAHAQQLVVKLAGTDYEATAKDYLSEIATNLAAVVARQQASGIVPGVIKPMPHIRAYEANLEVLKRIKTDLGYLENLVLGTGQDIGDLLGTVKEAPLPEGGEVPLTGEYKSVVLTITVQNTSPKEGRVVPIEKNLPEEIKLQDVLGAGELDVAIRPESGLCYVFKKDVEIAPGETKVFEVTMRDKWNLGDLRVPELRKRAEALVERLGADGSFAAVEAALRGMLQELDEVEGAIGPELFNDRYVAFYRRQGEQLDRIEQKILRVESALRPQSKNTKLGFKAKPPSMKTTWLIIYIILGFLAIMSLLFFLRWYGGKK
;
A
#
# COMPACT_ATOMS: atom_id res chain seq x y z
N MET A 1 30.80 26.28 -88.41
CA MET A 1 31.72 26.73 -87.34
C MET A 1 31.54 25.77 -86.16
N SER A 2 32.43 24.79 -85.95
CA SER A 2 33.73 24.94 -85.26
C SER A 2 33.49 25.25 -83.76
N ARG A 3 33.78 24.41 -82.77
CA ARG A 3 34.92 23.48 -82.60
C ARG A 3 34.72 22.62 -81.33
N LYS A 4 35.11 21.33 -81.45
CA LYS A 4 36.00 20.56 -80.54
C LYS A 4 35.50 20.27 -79.09
N THR A 5 35.74 19.12 -78.45
CA THR A 5 36.82 18.13 -78.60
C THR A 5 36.53 16.88 -77.73
N LYS A 6 36.96 15.68 -78.21
CA LYS A 6 37.69 14.56 -77.54
C LYS A 6 37.16 14.00 -76.19
N ARG A 7 37.30 12.72 -75.80
CA ARG A 7 38.03 11.50 -76.22
C ARG A 7 37.41 10.35 -75.38
N HIS A 8 37.10 9.19 -75.96
CA HIS A 8 37.84 7.92 -75.86
C HIS A 8 37.83 7.15 -74.51
N MET A 9 37.25 5.95 -74.61
CA MET A 9 37.69 4.62 -74.13
C MET A 9 37.51 4.16 -72.67
N ASP A 10 36.79 3.03 -72.60
CA ASP A 10 37.07 1.76 -71.91
C ASP A 10 37.47 1.74 -70.43
N GLY A 11 36.62 1.07 -69.66
CA GLY A 11 36.88 0.70 -68.28
C GLY A 11 35.82 -0.25 -67.72
N MET A 12 35.65 -1.42 -68.34
CA MET A 12 34.94 -2.55 -67.75
C MET A 12 35.63 -2.99 -66.45
N ARG A 13 34.99 -2.83 -65.28
CA ARG A 13 35.28 -3.66 -64.09
C ARG A 13 34.13 -3.64 -63.06
N ARG A 14 33.38 -4.75 -63.08
CA ARG A 14 32.67 -5.42 -61.98
C ARG A 14 32.74 -4.74 -60.61
N ARG A 15 31.58 -4.35 -60.06
CA ARG A 15 31.25 -4.55 -58.64
C ARG A 15 29.76 -4.86 -58.50
N HIS A 16 29.45 -6.07 -58.07
CA HIS A 16 28.13 -6.46 -57.59
C HIS A 16 27.82 -5.63 -56.33
N GLY A 17 27.00 -4.59 -56.49
CA GLY A 17 26.32 -3.94 -55.37
C GLY A 17 25.10 -4.77 -55.01
N GLY A 18 25.29 -5.74 -54.12
CA GLY A 18 24.17 -6.48 -53.52
C GLY A 18 23.28 -5.51 -52.75
N ALA A 19 22.01 -5.45 -53.13
CA ALA A 19 20.97 -4.84 -52.32
C ALA A 19 20.77 -5.72 -51.07
N ILE A 20 21.39 -5.33 -49.96
CA ILE A 20 21.04 -5.85 -48.64
C ILE A 20 19.81 -5.08 -48.20
N VAL A 21 18.64 -5.66 -48.47
CA VAL A 21 17.39 -5.30 -47.79
C VAL A 21 17.54 -5.79 -46.36
N LEU A 22 17.95 -4.90 -45.46
CA LEU A 22 17.97 -5.15 -44.03
C LEU A 22 16.52 -5.11 -43.54
N ALA A 23 15.82 -6.24 -43.64
CA ALA A 23 14.55 -6.46 -42.98
C ALA A 23 14.82 -6.47 -41.47
N LEU A 24 14.65 -5.31 -40.83
CA LEU A 24 14.65 -5.16 -39.38
C LEU A 24 13.34 -5.79 -38.88
N ALA A 25 13.36 -7.11 -38.69
CA ALA A 25 12.30 -7.82 -37.99
C ALA A 25 12.29 -7.33 -36.54
N LEU A 26 11.38 -6.41 -36.22
CA LEU A 26 10.94 -6.11 -34.86
C LEU A 26 10.41 -7.42 -34.27
N LEU A 27 11.27 -8.11 -33.52
CA LEU A 27 10.90 -9.14 -32.57
C LEU A 27 10.06 -8.47 -31.48
N LEU A 28 8.76 -8.31 -31.74
CA LEU A 28 7.75 -8.17 -30.71
C LEU A 28 7.67 -9.52 -29.99
N THR A 29 8.62 -9.77 -29.10
CA THR A 29 8.45 -10.82 -28.08
C THR A 29 7.36 -10.32 -27.14
N ALA A 30 6.14 -10.76 -27.40
CA ALA A 30 5.10 -10.76 -26.39
C ALA A 30 5.63 -11.60 -25.22
N HIS A 31 6.19 -10.92 -24.22
CA HIS A 31 6.62 -11.56 -23.00
C HIS A 31 5.34 -11.95 -22.26
N ALA A 32 4.90 -13.19 -22.46
CA ALA A 32 3.92 -13.81 -21.61
C ALA A 32 4.54 -13.91 -20.22
N TRP A 33 4.02 -13.11 -19.29
CA TRP A 33 4.31 -13.25 -17.88
C TRP A 33 3.87 -14.65 -17.46
N ALA A 34 4.60 -15.27 -16.54
CA ALA A 34 4.17 -16.58 -16.06
C ALA A 34 2.86 -16.37 -15.31
N ASP A 35 1.74 -16.82 -15.87
CA ASP A 35 0.44 -16.73 -15.20
C ASP A 35 0.39 -17.49 -13.86
N LYS A 36 1.42 -18.31 -13.58
CA LYS A 36 1.43 -19.30 -12.49
C LYS A 36 2.78 -19.37 -11.79
N VAL A 37 2.74 -19.36 -10.45
CA VAL A 37 3.87 -19.64 -9.56
C VAL A 37 3.60 -20.93 -8.80
N VAL A 38 4.60 -21.81 -8.75
CA VAL A 38 4.51 -23.08 -8.01
C VAL A 38 5.41 -23.02 -6.79
N LEU A 39 4.81 -23.05 -5.61
CA LEU A 39 5.49 -23.12 -4.33
C LEU A 39 5.66 -24.59 -3.92
N ARG A 40 6.91 -25.05 -3.89
CA ARG A 40 7.24 -26.42 -3.51
C ARG A 40 7.50 -26.53 -2.00
N ILE A 41 6.53 -27.07 -1.27
CA ILE A 41 6.62 -27.30 0.16
C ILE A 41 7.07 -28.75 0.39
N ARG A 42 8.09 -28.94 1.23
CA ARG A 42 8.64 -30.26 1.54
C ARG A 42 8.46 -30.56 3.01
N ALA A 43 7.97 -31.76 3.29
CA ALA A 43 7.97 -32.32 4.63
C ALA A 43 8.71 -33.65 4.63
N GLY A 44 9.41 -33.93 5.72
CA GLY A 44 10.18 -35.14 5.89
C GLY A 44 10.06 -35.65 7.31
N ASN A 45 9.97 -36.96 7.44
CA ASN A 45 10.15 -37.66 8.69
C ASN A 45 11.63 -38.10 8.80
N PRO A 46 12.45 -37.47 9.65
CA PRO A 46 13.86 -37.84 9.78
C PRO A 46 14.11 -39.05 10.69
N ILE A 47 13.09 -39.58 11.37
CA ILE A 47 13.22 -40.69 12.31
C ILE A 47 12.82 -42.02 11.67
N SER A 48 13.23 -43.12 12.30
CA SER A 48 13.02 -44.49 11.82
C SER A 48 11.65 -45.09 12.15
N THR A 49 10.74 -44.30 12.72
CA THR A 49 9.37 -44.71 13.07
C THR A 49 8.36 -43.81 12.38
N THR A 50 7.16 -44.34 12.09
CA THR A 50 6.04 -43.54 11.57
C THR A 50 5.65 -42.46 12.57
N GLN A 51 5.41 -41.24 12.10
CA GLN A 51 4.90 -40.15 12.93
C GLN A 51 3.91 -39.27 12.14
N SER A 52 2.95 -38.69 12.86
CA SER A 52 2.14 -37.59 12.33
C SER A 52 3.00 -36.33 12.26
N VAL A 53 3.11 -35.74 11.07
CA VAL A 53 3.84 -34.50 10.82
C VAL A 53 2.85 -33.42 10.46
N TYR A 54 2.81 -32.37 11.28
CA TYR A 54 2.06 -31.16 11.01
C TYR A 54 2.93 -30.17 10.21
N ILE A 55 2.48 -29.80 9.02
CA ILE A 55 3.14 -28.84 8.15
C ILE A 55 2.36 -27.53 8.23
N LYS A 56 3.06 -26.42 8.45
CA LYS A 56 2.55 -25.04 8.26
C LYS A 56 3.58 -24.26 7.45
N SER A 57 3.13 -23.59 6.38
CA SER A 57 3.98 -22.71 5.57
C SER A 57 3.22 -21.46 5.18
N ASN A 58 3.76 -20.29 5.54
CA ASN A 58 3.16 -19.02 5.16
C ASN A 58 3.34 -18.79 3.66
N LEU A 59 2.26 -18.35 3.01
CA LEU A 59 2.32 -17.87 1.64
C LEU A 59 2.98 -16.49 1.62
N PRO A 60 3.66 -16.11 0.53
CA PRO A 60 4.30 -14.81 0.47
C PRO A 60 3.26 -13.68 0.44
N LEU A 61 3.70 -12.48 0.81
CA LEU A 61 2.84 -11.29 0.94
C LEU A 61 2.07 -10.99 -0.36
N GLY A 62 0.81 -10.59 -0.21
CA GLY A 62 -0.07 -10.19 -1.32
C GLY A 62 -0.90 -11.33 -1.93
N VAL A 63 -0.62 -12.59 -1.58
CA VAL A 63 -1.44 -13.73 -2.05
C VAL A 63 -2.74 -13.80 -1.25
N GLY A 64 -3.87 -13.66 -1.93
CA GLY A 64 -5.21 -13.86 -1.39
C GLY A 64 -5.79 -15.23 -1.74
N THR A 65 -7.01 -15.51 -1.24
CA THR A 65 -7.72 -16.77 -1.55
C THR A 65 -8.06 -16.92 -3.03
N ASN A 66 -8.25 -15.80 -3.74
CA ASN A 66 -8.60 -15.79 -5.17
C ASN A 66 -7.39 -16.08 -6.07
N ASP A 67 -6.18 -15.98 -5.53
CA ASP A 67 -4.94 -16.22 -6.27
C ASP A 67 -4.53 -17.69 -6.22
N ILE A 68 -5.22 -18.52 -5.44
CA ILE A 68 -4.87 -19.93 -5.25
C ILE A 68 -5.57 -20.77 -6.30
N ILE A 69 -4.77 -21.44 -7.12
CA ILE A 69 -5.23 -22.32 -8.20
C ILE A 69 -5.39 -23.74 -7.66
N ASP A 70 -4.39 -24.23 -6.93
CA ASP A 70 -4.34 -25.61 -6.42
C ASP A 70 -3.53 -25.67 -5.11
N LEU A 71 -4.09 -26.30 -4.09
CA LEU A 71 -3.45 -26.49 -2.78
C LEU A 71 -2.73 -27.84 -2.66
N ASP A 72 -2.82 -28.72 -3.66
CA ASP A 72 -2.26 -30.08 -3.61
C ASP A 72 -2.73 -30.86 -2.36
N GLY A 73 -4.01 -30.67 -2.03
CA GLY A 73 -4.68 -31.25 -0.87
C GLY A 73 -4.24 -30.68 0.49
N MET A 74 -3.59 -29.52 0.54
CA MET A 74 -3.40 -28.74 1.78
C MET A 74 -4.65 -27.90 2.10
N GLU A 75 -4.76 -27.45 3.34
CA GLU A 75 -5.76 -26.49 3.79
C GLU A 75 -5.16 -25.08 3.87
N ILE A 76 -6.01 -24.05 3.88
CA ILE A 76 -5.61 -22.65 3.99
C ILE A 76 -6.12 -22.02 5.28
N GLY A 77 -5.22 -21.34 5.99
CA GLY A 77 -5.51 -20.49 7.13
C GLY A 77 -5.02 -19.06 6.91
N TYR A 78 -5.36 -18.17 7.84
CA TYR A 78 -4.89 -16.79 7.87
C TYR A 78 -4.22 -16.50 9.20
N ASP A 79 -3.01 -15.96 9.19
CA ASP A 79 -2.28 -15.64 10.41
C ASP A 79 -2.40 -14.14 10.70
N ILE A 80 -3.33 -13.79 11.59
CA ILE A 80 -3.64 -12.38 11.96
C ILE A 80 -2.39 -11.61 12.36
N LYS A 81 -1.42 -12.26 13.03
CA LYS A 81 -0.22 -11.58 13.55
C LYS A 81 0.72 -11.16 12.44
N SER A 82 0.86 -12.00 11.42
CA SER A 82 1.73 -11.72 10.27
C SER A 82 1.01 -11.10 9.10
N ASP A 83 -0.33 -11.06 9.14
CA ASP A 83 -1.21 -10.61 8.05
C ASP A 83 -0.96 -11.39 6.74
N LEU A 84 -0.75 -12.70 6.88
CA LEU A 84 -0.43 -13.60 5.77
C LEU A 84 -1.34 -14.81 5.78
N TYR A 85 -1.74 -15.24 4.58
CA TYR A 85 -2.29 -16.58 4.40
C TYR A 85 -1.19 -17.63 4.60
N TYR A 86 -1.58 -18.80 5.09
CA TYR A 86 -0.69 -19.94 5.22
C TYR A 86 -1.39 -21.21 4.79
N VAL A 87 -0.62 -22.15 4.29
CA VAL A 87 -1.11 -23.50 3.99
C VAL A 87 -0.66 -24.46 5.09
N TYR A 88 -1.52 -25.39 5.44
CA TYR A 88 -1.22 -26.41 6.44
C TYR A 88 -1.83 -27.76 6.10
N LYS A 89 -1.21 -28.82 6.64
CA LYS A 89 -1.71 -30.19 6.52
C LYS A 89 -1.09 -31.05 7.59
N GLU A 90 -1.89 -31.92 8.19
CA GLU A 90 -1.42 -33.03 9.01
C GLU A 90 -1.37 -34.30 8.17
N LEU A 91 -0.26 -35.04 8.21
CA LEU A 91 -0.12 -36.31 7.50
C LEU A 91 0.76 -37.29 8.28
N GLU A 92 0.46 -38.58 8.16
CA GLU A 92 1.34 -39.62 8.65
C GLU A 92 2.45 -39.91 7.65
N LEU A 93 3.71 -39.73 8.06
CA LEU A 93 4.88 -40.04 7.27
C LEU A 93 5.60 -41.25 7.85
N GLY A 94 5.82 -42.27 7.01
CA GLY A 94 6.62 -43.44 7.37
C GLY A 94 8.11 -43.11 7.62
N PRO A 95 8.89 -44.08 8.12
CA PRO A 95 10.31 -43.91 8.42
C PRO A 95 11.12 -43.36 7.24
N ASN A 96 11.87 -42.29 7.45
CA ASN A 96 12.72 -41.66 6.41
C ASN A 96 11.96 -41.30 5.11
N LYS A 97 10.63 -41.12 5.16
CA LYS A 97 9.83 -40.69 4.01
C LYS A 97 9.62 -39.18 4.03
N GLY A 98 9.48 -38.62 2.84
CA GLY A 98 9.09 -37.23 2.66
C GLY A 98 7.90 -37.11 1.71
N ALA A 99 7.15 -36.04 1.88
CA ALA A 99 6.09 -35.61 0.98
C ALA A 99 6.46 -34.24 0.40
N VAL A 100 6.06 -34.02 -0.85
CA VAL A 100 6.25 -32.76 -1.55
C VAL A 100 4.88 -32.30 -2.03
N PHE A 101 4.53 -31.06 -1.69
CA PHE A 101 3.30 -30.41 -2.10
C PHE A 101 3.65 -29.27 -3.06
N ASN A 102 2.92 -29.17 -4.17
CA ASN A 102 3.11 -28.13 -5.18
C ASN A 102 1.90 -27.20 -5.16
N VAL A 103 1.93 -26.20 -4.28
CA VAL A 103 0.87 -25.19 -4.21
C VAL A 103 1.01 -24.26 -5.41
N GLN A 104 -0.03 -24.22 -6.25
CA GLN A 104 -0.09 -23.40 -7.44
C GLN A 104 -0.90 -22.15 -7.16
N ILE A 105 -0.31 -20.99 -7.47
CA ILE A 105 -0.94 -19.68 -7.31
C ILE A 105 -0.75 -18.85 -8.58
N ASN A 106 -1.65 -17.91 -8.81
CA ASN A 106 -1.48 -16.88 -9.83
C ASN A 106 -0.28 -16.00 -9.47
N ASP A 107 0.45 -15.53 -10.47
CA ASP A 107 1.52 -14.57 -10.24
C ASP A 107 0.94 -13.18 -9.93
N VAL A 108 1.01 -12.82 -8.65
CA VAL A 108 0.58 -11.50 -8.14
C VAL A 108 1.73 -10.52 -7.98
N TRP A 109 2.95 -10.91 -8.34
CA TRP A 109 4.18 -10.12 -8.14
C TRP A 109 4.70 -9.50 -9.45
N ALA A 110 3.79 -9.15 -10.34
CA ALA A 110 4.07 -8.39 -11.52
C ALA A 110 3.20 -7.13 -11.53
N VAL A 111 3.81 -5.97 -11.78
CA VAL A 111 3.04 -4.77 -12.08
C VAL A 111 2.53 -4.91 -13.52
N PRO A 112 1.21 -4.84 -13.77
CA PRO A 112 0.65 -4.90 -15.11
C PRO A 112 1.26 -3.84 -16.03
N GLN A 113 1.56 -4.22 -17.28
CA GLN A 113 2.17 -3.28 -18.24
C GLN A 113 1.22 -2.13 -18.62
N ASP A 114 -0.09 -2.39 -18.60
CA ASP A 114 -1.07 -1.37 -18.92
C ASP A 114 -1.17 -0.31 -17.81
N ASP A 115 -1.02 -0.69 -16.54
CA ASP A 115 -0.91 0.26 -15.42
C ASP A 115 0.28 1.20 -15.60
N LEU A 116 1.45 0.65 -15.97
CA LEU A 116 2.67 1.45 -16.19
C LEU A 116 2.47 2.45 -17.36
N LYS A 117 1.85 2.00 -18.46
CA LYS A 117 1.52 2.86 -19.60
C LYS A 117 0.49 3.93 -19.23
N GLN A 118 -0.50 3.59 -18.43
CA GLN A 118 -1.52 4.53 -17.97
C GLN A 118 -0.88 5.64 -17.14
N LEU A 119 0.01 5.29 -16.20
CA LEU A 119 0.76 6.27 -15.40
C LEU A 119 1.62 7.18 -16.29
N GLU A 120 2.32 6.62 -17.28
CA GLU A 120 3.14 7.39 -18.22
C GLU A 120 2.29 8.35 -19.06
N ALA A 121 1.21 7.85 -19.66
CA ALA A 121 0.32 8.63 -20.50
C ALA A 121 -0.35 9.76 -19.70
N HIS A 122 -0.76 9.48 -18.47
CA HIS A 122 -1.34 10.48 -17.58
C HIS A 122 -0.34 11.58 -17.23
N ALA A 123 0.89 11.21 -16.84
CA ALA A 123 1.95 12.18 -16.58
C ALA A 123 2.21 13.10 -17.78
N GLN A 124 2.28 12.53 -18.99
CA GLN A 124 2.46 13.30 -20.23
C GLN A 124 1.29 14.26 -20.48
N GLN A 125 0.05 13.82 -20.29
CA GLN A 125 -1.14 14.66 -20.44
C GLN A 125 -1.14 15.85 -19.47
N LEU A 126 -0.73 15.64 -18.21
CA LEU A 126 -0.65 16.71 -17.21
C LEU A 126 0.42 17.75 -17.58
N VAL A 127 1.58 17.33 -18.08
CA VAL A 127 2.60 18.27 -18.55
C VAL A 127 2.11 19.11 -19.73
N VAL A 128 1.34 18.51 -20.66
CA VAL A 128 0.73 19.26 -21.77
C VAL A 128 -0.23 20.33 -21.25
N LYS A 129 -1.02 20.04 -20.21
CA LYS A 129 -1.93 21.01 -19.56
C LYS A 129 -1.18 22.15 -18.86
N LEU A 130 0.04 21.89 -18.38
CA LEU A 130 0.90 22.89 -17.73
C LEU A 130 1.77 23.70 -18.72
N ALA A 131 1.72 23.41 -20.01
CA ALA A 131 2.48 24.15 -21.01
C ALA A 131 2.09 25.63 -21.04
N GLY A 132 3.08 26.52 -21.05
CA GLY A 132 2.88 27.97 -21.01
C GLY A 132 2.53 28.54 -19.63
N THR A 133 2.48 27.72 -18.57
CA THR A 133 2.31 28.18 -17.19
C THR A 133 3.67 28.38 -16.50
N ASP A 134 3.67 29.04 -15.35
CA ASP A 134 4.88 29.17 -14.50
C ASP A 134 5.41 27.81 -14.00
N TYR A 135 4.62 26.73 -14.14
CA TYR A 135 4.95 25.39 -13.69
C TYR A 135 5.54 24.48 -14.77
N GLU A 136 5.62 24.93 -16.04
CA GLU A 136 6.02 24.08 -17.17
C GLU A 136 7.39 23.40 -16.97
N ALA A 137 8.39 24.15 -16.49
CA ALA A 137 9.74 23.61 -16.26
C ALA A 137 9.72 22.50 -15.20
N THR A 138 9.10 22.78 -14.05
CA THR A 138 8.93 21.81 -12.96
C THR A 138 8.14 20.58 -13.41
N ALA A 139 7.12 20.77 -14.26
CA ALA A 139 6.32 19.67 -14.78
C ALA A 139 7.14 18.71 -15.66
N LYS A 140 8.03 19.25 -16.51
CA LYS A 140 8.95 18.46 -17.34
C LYS A 140 9.97 17.69 -16.51
N ASP A 141 10.45 18.29 -15.41
CA ASP A 141 11.37 17.62 -14.49
C ASP A 141 10.70 16.38 -13.86
N TYR A 142 9.49 16.54 -13.32
CA TYR A 142 8.71 15.41 -12.78
C TYR A 142 8.44 14.33 -13.84
N LEU A 143 8.08 14.71 -15.07
CA LEU A 143 7.85 13.73 -16.14
C LEU A 143 9.11 12.93 -16.46
N SER A 144 10.28 13.57 -16.48
CA SER A 144 11.56 12.88 -16.71
C SER A 144 11.89 11.90 -15.58
N GLU A 145 11.63 12.27 -14.32
CA GLU A 145 11.82 11.40 -13.17
C GLU A 145 10.85 10.20 -13.19
N ILE A 146 9.57 10.45 -13.46
CA ILE A 146 8.54 9.41 -13.61
C ILE A 146 8.93 8.43 -14.72
N ALA A 147 9.31 8.91 -15.90
CA ALA A 147 9.70 8.05 -17.02
C ALA A 147 10.94 7.20 -16.69
N THR A 148 11.93 7.77 -15.99
CA THR A 148 13.12 7.05 -15.53
C THR A 148 12.75 5.94 -14.54
N ASN A 149 11.88 6.24 -13.58
CA ASN A 149 11.43 5.29 -12.58
C ASN A 149 10.57 4.17 -13.18
N LEU A 150 9.68 4.49 -14.14
CA LEU A 150 8.88 3.49 -14.87
C LEU A 150 9.78 2.55 -15.68
N ALA A 151 10.77 3.07 -16.40
CA ALA A 151 11.74 2.26 -17.13
C ALA A 151 12.52 1.33 -16.19
N ALA A 152 12.89 1.80 -15.00
CA ALA A 152 13.55 0.99 -13.99
C ALA A 152 12.66 -0.15 -13.46
N VAL A 153 11.36 0.10 -13.26
CA VAL A 153 10.38 -0.94 -12.90
C VAL A 153 10.33 -2.00 -13.98
N VAL A 154 10.10 -1.62 -15.24
CA VAL A 154 10.03 -2.56 -16.38
C VAL A 154 11.30 -3.40 -16.49
N ALA A 155 12.47 -2.77 -16.46
CA ALA A 155 13.76 -3.46 -16.58
C ALA A 155 13.99 -4.45 -15.44
N ARG A 156 13.66 -4.07 -14.19
CA ARG A 156 13.80 -4.95 -13.02
C ARG A 156 12.88 -6.17 -13.13
N GLN A 157 11.65 -5.93 -13.55
CA GLN A 157 10.61 -6.95 -13.66
C GLN A 157 10.90 -7.94 -14.80
N GLN A 158 11.50 -7.47 -15.91
CA GLN A 158 12.03 -8.34 -16.97
C GLN A 158 13.22 -9.18 -16.50
N ALA A 159 14.15 -8.58 -15.74
CA ALA A 159 15.32 -9.28 -15.22
C ALA A 159 14.99 -10.33 -14.15
N SER A 160 13.87 -10.17 -13.45
CA SER A 160 13.40 -11.07 -12.39
C SER A 160 12.26 -11.98 -12.81
N GLY A 161 11.82 -11.95 -14.07
CA GLY A 161 10.67 -12.70 -14.57
C GLY A 161 10.78 -14.21 -14.30
N ILE A 162 9.64 -14.83 -14.00
CA ILE A 162 9.58 -16.28 -13.77
C ILE A 162 9.68 -16.98 -15.13
N VAL A 163 10.78 -17.70 -15.34
CA VAL A 163 10.95 -18.53 -16.54
C VAL A 163 10.32 -19.90 -16.27
N PRO A 164 9.47 -20.43 -17.18
CA PRO A 164 8.92 -21.77 -17.05
C PRO A 164 10.01 -22.81 -16.79
N GLY A 165 9.88 -23.56 -15.70
CA GLY A 165 10.85 -24.58 -15.29
C GLY A 165 12.02 -24.10 -14.41
N VAL A 166 12.20 -22.78 -14.21
CA VAL A 166 13.22 -22.23 -13.31
C VAL A 166 12.55 -21.72 -12.03
N ILE A 167 12.69 -22.48 -10.94
CA ILE A 167 12.10 -22.15 -9.64
C ILE A 167 13.00 -21.13 -8.93
N LYS A 168 12.77 -19.83 -9.19
CA LYS A 168 13.31 -18.73 -8.37
C LYS A 168 12.22 -17.71 -7.99
N PRO A 169 11.19 -18.11 -7.21
CA PRO A 169 10.15 -17.18 -6.76
C PRO A 169 10.72 -16.04 -5.90
N MET A 170 11.73 -16.34 -5.07
CA MET A 170 12.22 -15.36 -4.09
C MET A 170 12.89 -14.12 -4.72
N PRO A 171 13.78 -14.23 -5.73
CA PRO A 171 14.24 -13.06 -6.48
C PRO A 171 13.12 -12.29 -7.19
N HIS A 172 12.09 -12.98 -7.69
CA HIS A 172 10.95 -12.35 -8.36
C HIS A 172 10.13 -11.50 -7.39
N ILE A 173 9.77 -12.07 -6.23
CA ILE A 173 9.04 -11.39 -5.14
C ILE A 173 9.81 -10.16 -4.65
N ARG A 174 11.12 -10.30 -4.40
CA ARG A 174 11.95 -9.16 -3.95
C ARG A 174 12.04 -8.03 -4.98
N ALA A 175 12.08 -8.38 -6.27
CA ALA A 175 12.08 -7.40 -7.34
C ALA A 175 10.76 -6.63 -7.39
N TYR A 176 9.63 -7.33 -7.18
CA TYR A 176 8.32 -6.71 -7.05
C TYR A 176 8.20 -5.79 -5.83
N GLU A 177 8.64 -6.24 -4.66
CA GLU A 177 8.67 -5.40 -3.45
C GLU A 177 9.47 -4.10 -3.67
N ALA A 178 10.64 -4.21 -4.34
CA ALA A 178 11.42 -3.05 -4.73
C ALA A 178 10.71 -2.17 -5.78
N ASN A 179 9.91 -2.76 -6.68
CA ASN A 179 9.08 -2.02 -7.63
C ASN A 179 7.96 -1.25 -6.92
N LEU A 180 7.35 -1.80 -5.86
CA LEU A 180 6.31 -1.11 -5.09
C LEU A 180 6.82 0.20 -4.49
N GLU A 181 8.05 0.21 -3.96
CA GLU A 181 8.66 1.45 -3.44
C GLU A 181 8.92 2.49 -4.54
N VAL A 182 9.32 2.05 -5.75
CA VAL A 182 9.50 2.95 -6.89
C VAL A 182 8.16 3.47 -7.41
N LEU A 183 7.14 2.61 -7.49
CA LEU A 183 5.78 3.00 -7.85
C LEU A 183 5.17 4.00 -6.87
N LYS A 184 5.44 3.85 -5.58
CA LYS A 184 5.02 4.83 -4.57
C LYS A 184 5.60 6.22 -4.85
N ARG A 185 6.87 6.29 -5.27
CA ARG A 185 7.51 7.56 -5.69
C ARG A 185 6.88 8.11 -6.97
N ILE A 186 6.70 7.27 -8.00
CA ILE A 186 6.02 7.66 -9.24
C ILE A 186 4.64 8.24 -8.94
N LYS A 187 3.83 7.56 -8.12
CA LYS A 187 2.51 8.06 -7.72
C LYS A 187 2.62 9.35 -6.94
N THR A 188 3.65 9.52 -6.12
CA THR A 188 3.90 10.77 -5.39
C THR A 188 4.19 11.94 -6.33
N ASP A 189 5.10 11.75 -7.28
CA ASP A 189 5.46 12.75 -8.29
C ASP A 189 4.28 13.09 -9.19
N LEU A 190 3.51 12.07 -9.58
CA LEU A 190 2.27 12.24 -10.33
C LEU A 190 1.23 13.04 -9.54
N GLY A 191 1.13 12.79 -8.23
CA GLY A 191 0.24 13.54 -7.34
C GLY A 191 0.60 15.02 -7.27
N TYR A 192 1.89 15.35 -7.29
CA TYR A 192 2.35 16.73 -7.38
C TYR A 192 1.97 17.37 -8.74
N LEU A 193 2.18 16.68 -9.87
CA LEU A 193 1.77 17.16 -11.19
C LEU A 193 0.27 17.46 -11.27
N GLU A 194 -0.55 16.54 -10.79
CA GLU A 194 -2.01 16.69 -10.73
C GLU A 194 -2.40 17.90 -9.86
N ASN A 195 -1.76 18.11 -8.71
CA ASN A 195 -2.02 19.28 -7.86
C ASN A 195 -1.63 20.60 -8.55
N LEU A 196 -0.54 20.61 -9.33
CA LEU A 196 -0.16 21.79 -10.12
C LEU A 196 -1.22 22.12 -11.15
N VAL A 197 -1.72 21.14 -11.89
CA VAL A 197 -2.80 21.34 -12.88
C VAL A 197 -4.07 21.83 -12.20
N LEU A 198 -4.48 21.22 -11.07
CA LEU A 198 -5.63 21.69 -10.28
C LEU A 198 -5.46 23.14 -9.82
N GLY A 199 -4.25 23.54 -9.42
CA GLY A 199 -3.92 24.92 -9.05
C GLY A 199 -4.10 25.92 -10.19
N THR A 200 -4.04 25.48 -11.45
CA THR A 200 -4.34 26.31 -12.63
C THR A 200 -5.84 26.39 -12.96
N GLY A 201 -6.69 25.65 -12.24
CA GLY A 201 -8.14 25.56 -12.49
C GLY A 201 -8.49 24.71 -13.71
N GLN A 202 -7.58 23.88 -14.20
CA GLN A 202 -7.83 22.95 -15.30
C GLN A 202 -8.27 21.59 -14.76
N ASP A 203 -9.08 20.87 -15.53
CA ASP A 203 -9.42 19.49 -15.25
C ASP A 203 -8.19 18.59 -15.43
N ILE A 204 -7.92 17.72 -14.45
CA ILE A 204 -6.77 16.81 -14.45
C ILE A 204 -7.04 15.50 -15.17
N GLY A 205 -8.29 15.06 -15.31
CA GLY A 205 -8.58 13.67 -15.64
C GLY A 205 -8.68 12.82 -14.37
N ASP A 206 -8.24 11.57 -14.44
CA ASP A 206 -8.25 10.66 -13.30
C ASP A 206 -7.23 11.07 -12.22
N LEU A 207 -7.55 10.82 -10.95
CA LEU A 207 -6.63 10.99 -9.82
C LEU A 207 -5.84 9.70 -9.59
N LEU A 208 -4.69 9.57 -10.25
CA LEU A 208 -3.83 8.38 -10.18
C LEU A 208 -2.69 8.53 -9.17
N GLY A 209 -2.29 9.77 -8.88
CA GLY A 209 -1.22 10.08 -7.93
C GLY A 209 -1.61 10.02 -6.46
N THR A 210 -0.61 10.07 -5.59
CA THR A 210 -0.70 10.21 -4.14
C THR A 210 0.05 11.47 -3.72
N VAL A 211 -0.31 12.14 -2.62
CA VAL A 211 0.39 13.36 -2.19
C VAL A 211 0.99 13.13 -0.81
N LYS A 212 2.29 13.36 -0.65
CA LYS A 212 2.99 13.17 0.64
C LYS A 212 2.45 14.09 1.74
N GLU A 213 1.91 15.24 1.34
CA GLU A 213 1.35 16.28 2.22
C GLU A 213 -0.16 16.13 2.44
N ALA A 214 -0.83 15.19 1.76
CA ALA A 214 -2.18 14.85 2.19
C ALA A 214 -2.06 14.30 3.61
N PRO A 215 -2.89 14.76 4.56
CA PRO A 215 -2.91 14.15 5.88
C PRO A 215 -3.11 12.65 5.67
N LEU A 216 -2.28 11.83 6.32
CA LEU A 216 -2.64 10.43 6.44
C LEU A 216 -3.99 10.40 7.17
N PRO A 217 -4.90 9.48 6.82
CA PRO A 217 -6.06 9.20 7.64
C PRO A 217 -5.52 8.63 8.95
N GLU A 218 -5.09 9.50 9.85
CA GLU A 218 -5.08 9.18 11.25
C GLU A 218 -6.55 8.97 11.55
N GLY A 219 -6.96 7.77 12.00
CA GLY A 219 -8.38 7.42 12.23
C GLY A 219 -9.15 8.33 13.22
N GLY A 220 -8.62 9.52 13.55
CA GLY A 220 -9.29 10.64 14.20
C GLY A 220 -9.54 11.89 13.35
N GLU A 221 -9.14 12.00 12.07
CA GLU A 221 -9.49 13.18 11.24
C GLU A 221 -10.96 13.17 10.78
N VAL A 222 -11.47 11.99 10.41
CA VAL A 222 -12.90 11.75 10.29
C VAL A 222 -13.42 11.34 11.65
N PRO A 223 -14.23 12.17 12.33
CA PRO A 223 -14.84 11.77 13.59
C PRO A 223 -15.70 10.53 13.33
N LEU A 224 -15.42 9.45 14.06
CA LEU A 224 -16.28 8.27 14.04
C LEU A 224 -17.63 8.67 14.63
N THR A 225 -18.67 8.64 13.81
CA THR A 225 -20.03 8.94 14.26
C THR A 225 -20.74 7.65 14.62
N GLY A 226 -21.21 7.53 15.86
CA GLY A 226 -21.97 6.38 16.33
C GLY A 226 -21.21 5.51 17.34
N GLU A 227 -21.79 4.33 17.62
CA GLU A 227 -21.23 3.36 18.54
C GLU A 227 -20.67 2.16 17.77
N TYR A 228 -19.53 1.64 18.23
CA TYR A 228 -19.01 0.38 17.71
C TYR A 228 -20.03 -0.73 17.91
N LYS A 229 -20.24 -1.54 16.87
CA LYS A 229 -20.94 -2.82 16.99
C LYS A 229 -20.20 -3.72 17.99
N SER A 230 -20.89 -4.73 18.52
CA SER A 230 -20.27 -5.75 19.34
C SER A 230 -20.02 -7.02 18.53
N VAL A 231 -18.93 -7.71 18.83
CA VAL A 231 -18.58 -9.01 18.25
C VAL A 231 -18.27 -10.00 19.36
N VAL A 232 -18.59 -11.28 19.13
CA VAL A 232 -18.43 -12.36 20.11
C VAL A 232 -17.30 -13.30 19.68
N LEU A 233 -16.22 -13.32 20.45
CA LEU A 233 -15.17 -14.32 20.34
C LEU A 233 -15.57 -15.58 21.09
N THR A 234 -15.66 -16.70 20.37
CA THR A 234 -15.95 -18.02 20.95
C THR A 234 -14.65 -18.77 21.23
N ILE A 235 -14.42 -19.15 22.49
CA ILE A 235 -13.29 -19.96 22.93
C ILE A 235 -13.81 -21.34 23.32
N THR A 236 -13.41 -22.36 22.57
CA THR A 236 -13.83 -23.75 22.83
C THR A 236 -12.69 -24.54 23.45
N VAL A 237 -12.97 -25.23 24.55
CA VAL A 237 -12.03 -26.14 25.20
C VAL A 237 -12.67 -27.50 25.35
N GLN A 238 -12.02 -28.51 24.77
CA GLN A 238 -12.52 -29.88 24.75
C GLN A 238 -11.59 -30.80 25.54
N ASN A 239 -12.16 -31.59 26.44
CA ASN A 239 -11.44 -32.69 27.08
C ASN A 239 -11.52 -33.93 26.19
N THR A 240 -10.41 -34.30 25.56
CA THR A 240 -10.30 -35.49 24.72
C THR A 240 -10.22 -36.80 25.50
N SER A 241 -10.13 -36.75 26.84
CA SER A 241 -10.13 -37.95 27.68
C SER A 241 -11.53 -38.54 27.80
N PRO A 242 -11.73 -39.84 27.50
CA PRO A 242 -13.04 -40.49 27.65
C PRO A 242 -13.35 -40.92 29.09
N LYS A 243 -12.38 -40.85 30.02
CA LYS A 243 -12.52 -41.43 31.37
C LYS A 243 -12.16 -40.49 32.51
N GLU A 244 -11.31 -39.51 32.28
CA GLU A 244 -10.76 -38.66 33.35
C GLU A 244 -11.11 -37.19 33.11
N GLY A 245 -11.64 -36.53 34.14
CA GLY A 245 -11.79 -35.08 34.14
C GLY A 245 -10.42 -34.41 34.13
N ARG A 246 -10.35 -33.20 33.59
CA ARG A 246 -9.12 -32.40 33.54
C ARG A 246 -9.36 -31.00 34.07
N VAL A 247 -8.41 -30.50 34.83
CA VAL A 247 -8.30 -29.07 35.15
C VAL A 247 -7.31 -28.47 34.17
N VAL A 248 -7.77 -27.53 33.35
CA VAL A 248 -6.92 -26.87 32.36
C VAL A 248 -6.95 -25.35 32.57
N PRO A 249 -5.78 -24.68 32.53
CA PRO A 249 -5.76 -23.24 32.45
C PRO A 249 -6.17 -22.81 31.04
N ILE A 250 -7.04 -21.81 30.96
CA ILE A 250 -7.40 -21.14 29.71
C ILE A 250 -6.69 -19.80 29.67
N GLU A 251 -6.00 -19.53 28.58
CA GLU A 251 -5.39 -18.23 28.31
C GLU A 251 -5.44 -17.96 26.81
N LYS A 252 -6.04 -16.83 26.42
CA LYS A 252 -6.15 -16.43 25.03
C LYS A 252 -5.91 -14.93 24.90
N ASN A 253 -4.87 -14.56 24.15
CA ASN A 253 -4.67 -13.17 23.77
C ASN A 253 -5.79 -12.74 22.82
N LEU A 254 -6.35 -11.56 23.10
CA LEU A 254 -7.25 -10.87 22.18
C LEU A 254 -6.44 -10.22 21.05
N PRO A 255 -7.09 -9.88 19.92
CA PRO A 255 -6.44 -9.09 18.87
C PRO A 255 -5.85 -7.78 19.40
N GLU A 256 -4.79 -7.30 18.76
CA GLU A 256 -3.99 -6.15 19.23
C GLU A 256 -4.77 -4.84 19.26
N GLU A 257 -5.82 -4.72 18.43
CA GLU A 257 -6.68 -3.55 18.37
C GLU A 257 -7.65 -3.46 19.56
N ILE A 258 -7.86 -4.56 20.29
CA ILE A 258 -8.77 -4.65 21.42
C ILE A 258 -8.04 -4.22 22.70
N LYS A 259 -8.48 -3.09 23.25
CA LYS A 259 -8.03 -2.61 24.57
C LYS A 259 -8.96 -3.13 25.65
N LEU A 260 -8.53 -3.00 26.91
CA LEU A 260 -9.33 -3.43 28.07
C LEU A 260 -10.74 -2.82 28.07
N GLN A 261 -10.86 -1.53 27.72
CA GLN A 261 -12.13 -0.80 27.62
C GLN A 261 -13.04 -1.23 26.46
N ASP A 262 -12.51 -2.01 25.51
CA ASP A 262 -13.26 -2.53 24.38
C ASP A 262 -13.86 -3.92 24.70
N VAL A 263 -13.51 -4.55 25.82
CA VAL A 263 -14.15 -5.80 26.28
C VAL A 263 -15.44 -5.45 27.01
N LEU A 264 -16.58 -5.83 26.42
CA LEU A 264 -17.91 -5.51 26.94
C LEU A 264 -18.40 -6.59 27.92
N GLY A 265 -17.97 -7.84 27.74
CA GLY A 265 -18.26 -8.94 28.65
C GLY A 265 -17.33 -10.12 28.38
N ALA A 266 -16.76 -10.71 29.44
CA ALA A 266 -15.80 -11.83 29.33
C ALA A 266 -16.41 -13.20 29.69
N GLY A 267 -17.73 -13.26 29.86
CA GLY A 267 -18.42 -14.47 30.30
C GLY A 267 -17.91 -14.91 31.68
N GLU A 268 -17.39 -16.13 31.76
CA GLU A 268 -16.77 -16.66 32.98
C GLU A 268 -15.24 -16.47 33.07
N LEU A 269 -14.64 -15.77 32.11
CA LEU A 269 -13.19 -15.53 32.06
C LEU A 269 -12.85 -14.18 32.69
N ASP A 270 -11.62 -14.09 33.23
CA ASP A 270 -11.02 -12.85 33.68
C ASP A 270 -10.32 -12.14 32.50
N VAL A 271 -10.21 -10.81 32.57
CA VAL A 271 -9.52 -9.99 31.55
C VAL A 271 -8.32 -9.29 32.19
N ALA A 272 -7.18 -9.35 31.52
CA ALA A 272 -5.97 -8.64 31.95
C ALA A 272 -5.18 -8.09 30.77
N ILE A 273 -4.16 -7.29 31.08
CA ILE A 273 -3.19 -6.76 30.12
C ILE A 273 -1.84 -7.40 30.43
N ARG A 274 -1.18 -7.94 29.42
CA ARG A 274 0.17 -8.50 29.59
C ARG A 274 1.19 -7.37 29.66
N PRO A 275 1.97 -7.22 30.76
CA PRO A 275 2.89 -6.10 30.92
C PRO A 275 3.96 -5.98 29.82
N GLU A 276 4.41 -7.12 29.30
CA GLU A 276 5.50 -7.20 28.31
C GLU A 276 5.08 -6.75 26.90
N SER A 277 3.82 -7.00 26.54
CA SER A 277 3.33 -6.78 25.17
C SER A 277 2.25 -5.71 25.07
N GLY A 278 1.67 -5.29 26.21
CA GLY A 278 0.50 -4.42 26.23
C GLY A 278 -0.78 -5.06 25.70
N LEU A 279 -0.74 -6.32 25.27
CA LEU A 279 -1.88 -7.02 24.71
C LEU A 279 -2.91 -7.37 25.78
N CYS A 280 -4.19 -7.14 25.46
CA CYS A 280 -5.29 -7.63 26.26
C CYS A 280 -5.45 -9.14 26.06
N TYR A 281 -5.71 -9.87 27.14
CA TYR A 281 -5.94 -11.31 27.10
C TYR A 281 -7.01 -11.71 28.10
N VAL A 282 -7.70 -12.81 27.78
CA VAL A 282 -8.68 -13.44 28.66
C VAL A 282 -8.10 -14.72 29.25
N PHE A 283 -8.40 -15.01 30.51
CA PHE A 283 -7.85 -16.18 31.18
C PHE A 283 -8.76 -16.73 32.28
N LYS A 284 -8.53 -17.99 32.64
CA LYS A 284 -9.09 -18.66 33.83
C LYS A 284 -8.13 -19.76 34.26
N LYS A 285 -7.65 -19.71 35.52
CA LYS A 285 -6.55 -20.57 35.99
C LYS A 285 -6.94 -22.04 36.06
N ASP A 286 -8.14 -22.32 36.56
CA ASP A 286 -8.60 -23.67 36.82
C ASP A 286 -9.98 -23.85 36.20
N VAL A 287 -10.03 -24.53 35.05
CA VAL A 287 -11.28 -24.94 34.41
C VAL A 287 -11.39 -26.45 34.46
N GLU A 288 -12.28 -26.93 35.31
CA GLU A 288 -12.67 -28.33 35.35
C GLU A 288 -13.50 -28.69 34.12
N ILE A 289 -13.08 -29.71 33.37
CA ILE A 289 -13.77 -30.23 32.20
C ILE A 289 -13.93 -31.74 32.37
N ALA A 290 -15.17 -32.20 32.39
CA ALA A 290 -15.51 -33.62 32.53
C ALA A 290 -15.00 -34.44 31.33
N PRO A 291 -14.91 -35.78 31.45
CA PRO A 291 -14.49 -36.63 30.33
C PRO A 291 -15.39 -36.43 29.10
N GLY A 292 -14.80 -36.13 27.95
CA GLY A 292 -15.52 -35.89 26.69
C GLY A 292 -16.32 -34.58 26.63
N GLU A 293 -16.29 -33.74 27.67
CA GLU A 293 -17.01 -32.47 27.70
C GLU A 293 -16.30 -31.40 26.85
N THR A 294 -17.11 -30.59 26.17
CA THR A 294 -16.66 -29.37 25.48
C THR A 294 -17.28 -28.18 26.19
N LYS A 295 -16.45 -27.31 26.76
CA LYS A 295 -16.88 -26.03 27.33
C LYS A 295 -16.62 -24.91 26.33
N VAL A 296 -17.60 -24.01 26.21
CA VAL A 296 -17.57 -22.86 25.32
C VAL A 296 -17.64 -21.60 26.16
N PHE A 297 -16.71 -20.68 25.93
CA PHE A 297 -16.68 -19.37 26.56
C PHE A 297 -16.90 -18.29 25.51
N GLU A 298 -17.77 -17.35 25.80
CA GLU A 298 -18.07 -16.23 24.91
C GLU A 298 -17.52 -14.94 25.49
N VAL A 299 -16.69 -14.25 24.70
CA VAL A 299 -16.14 -12.94 25.05
C VAL A 299 -16.72 -11.92 24.08
N THR A 300 -17.58 -11.05 24.59
CA THR A 300 -18.17 -9.95 23.83
C THR A 300 -17.25 -8.72 23.91
N MET A 301 -16.89 -8.17 22.76
CA MET A 301 -16.03 -6.99 22.64
C MET A 301 -16.56 -6.02 21.58
N ARG A 302 -16.07 -4.79 21.59
CA ARG A 302 -16.33 -3.82 20.51
C ARG A 302 -15.65 -4.30 19.23
N ASP A 303 -16.39 -4.25 18.14
CA ASP A 303 -15.88 -4.54 16.81
C ASP A 303 -15.11 -3.34 16.28
N LYS A 304 -13.77 -3.41 16.38
CA LYS A 304 -12.87 -2.35 15.94
C LYS A 304 -12.61 -2.37 14.44
N TRP A 305 -13.09 -3.40 13.74
CA TRP A 305 -12.80 -3.61 12.31
C TRP A 305 -13.98 -3.22 11.44
N ASN A 306 -15.21 -3.50 11.86
CA ASN A 306 -16.41 -3.09 11.12
C ASN A 306 -16.67 -1.58 11.28
N LEU A 307 -15.92 -0.80 10.50
CA LEU A 307 -15.94 0.66 10.51
C LEU A 307 -16.88 1.26 9.45
N GLY A 308 -17.56 0.43 8.65
CA GLY A 308 -18.44 0.87 7.56
C GLY A 308 -19.47 1.88 8.05
N ASP A 309 -20.33 1.45 8.99
CA ASP A 309 -21.38 2.29 9.59
C ASP A 309 -20.86 3.57 10.26
N LEU A 310 -19.60 3.57 10.74
CA LEU A 310 -19.02 4.68 11.49
C LEU A 310 -18.36 5.74 10.59
N ARG A 311 -17.76 5.31 9.47
CA ARG A 311 -16.95 6.16 8.59
C ARG A 311 -17.65 6.53 7.29
N VAL A 312 -18.39 5.60 6.69
CA VAL A 312 -19.05 5.81 5.39
C VAL A 312 -19.94 7.06 5.39
N PRO A 313 -20.79 7.33 6.42
CA PRO A 313 -21.67 8.49 6.38
C PRO A 313 -20.95 9.84 6.27
N GLU A 314 -19.85 10.02 7.02
CA GLU A 314 -19.09 11.28 7.01
C GLU A 314 -18.25 11.41 5.73
N LEU A 315 -17.63 10.32 5.25
CA LEU A 315 -16.93 10.32 3.96
C LEU A 315 -17.87 10.64 2.80
N ARG A 316 -19.06 10.02 2.79
CA ARG A 316 -20.11 10.26 1.80
C ARG A 316 -20.53 11.73 1.79
N LYS A 317 -20.85 12.28 2.96
CA LYS A 317 -21.23 13.68 3.12
C LYS A 317 -20.15 14.64 2.60
N ARG A 318 -18.87 14.37 2.88
CA ARG A 318 -17.75 15.18 2.37
C ARG A 318 -17.64 15.10 0.84
N ALA A 319 -17.71 13.89 0.28
CA ALA A 319 -17.66 13.68 -1.17
C ALA A 319 -18.83 14.35 -1.88
N GLU A 320 -20.06 14.22 -1.38
CA GLU A 320 -21.26 14.89 -1.91
C GLU A 320 -21.12 16.41 -1.88
N ALA A 321 -20.66 16.98 -0.77
CA ALA A 321 -20.43 18.42 -0.66
C ALA A 321 -19.39 18.93 -1.67
N LEU A 322 -18.38 18.12 -2.02
CA LEU A 322 -17.42 18.45 -3.07
C LEU A 322 -18.03 18.39 -4.47
N VAL A 323 -18.84 17.37 -4.76
CA VAL A 323 -19.58 17.27 -6.03
C VAL A 323 -20.49 18.47 -6.23
N GLU A 324 -21.25 18.87 -5.20
CA GLU A 324 -22.10 20.06 -5.25
C GLU A 324 -21.29 21.33 -5.49
N ARG A 325 -20.11 21.44 -4.87
CA ARG A 325 -19.24 22.62 -4.99
C ARG A 325 -18.58 22.75 -6.36
N LEU A 326 -18.28 21.64 -7.04
CA LEU A 326 -17.69 21.66 -8.38
C LEU A 326 -18.65 22.25 -9.42
N GLY A 327 -19.96 22.29 -9.14
CA GLY A 327 -20.95 22.96 -9.97
C GLY A 327 -21.21 22.27 -11.31
N ALA A 328 -22.25 22.72 -12.01
CA ALA A 328 -22.66 22.14 -13.31
C ALA A 328 -21.91 22.74 -14.52
N ASP A 329 -20.90 23.58 -14.30
CA ASP A 329 -20.19 24.28 -15.38
C ASP A 329 -19.18 23.39 -16.13
N GLY A 330 -18.95 22.17 -15.62
CA GLY A 330 -18.10 21.17 -16.25
C GLY A 330 -16.60 21.45 -16.14
N SER A 331 -16.18 22.45 -15.37
CA SER A 331 -14.77 22.85 -15.27
C SER A 331 -13.86 21.74 -14.69
N PHE A 332 -14.45 20.79 -13.95
CA PHE A 332 -13.74 19.69 -13.29
C PHE A 332 -14.45 18.35 -13.51
N ALA A 333 -14.91 18.08 -14.73
CA ALA A 333 -15.72 16.91 -15.05
C ALA A 333 -15.08 15.57 -14.61
N ALA A 334 -13.76 15.41 -14.76
CA ALA A 334 -13.10 14.18 -14.32
C ALA A 334 -12.95 14.09 -12.79
N VAL A 335 -12.74 15.22 -12.09
CA VAL A 335 -12.74 15.24 -10.62
C VAL A 335 -14.14 14.90 -10.08
N GLU A 336 -15.19 15.42 -10.71
CA GLU A 336 -16.57 15.07 -10.39
C GLU A 336 -16.82 13.57 -10.62
N ALA A 337 -16.38 13.03 -11.76
CA ALA A 337 -16.48 11.60 -12.05
C ALA A 337 -15.72 10.75 -11.01
N ALA A 338 -14.53 11.18 -10.59
CA ALA A 338 -13.76 10.51 -9.55
C ALA A 338 -14.48 10.53 -8.18
N LEU A 339 -15.10 11.65 -7.79
CA LEU A 339 -15.93 11.76 -6.58
C LEU A 339 -17.17 10.86 -6.65
N ARG A 340 -17.82 10.78 -7.80
CA ARG A 340 -18.96 9.86 -8.01
C ARG A 340 -18.52 8.40 -7.94
N GLY A 341 -17.35 8.07 -8.50
CA GLY A 341 -16.74 6.75 -8.35
C GLY A 341 -16.46 6.42 -6.88
N MET A 342 -15.92 7.37 -6.10
CA MET A 342 -15.74 7.20 -4.66
C MET A 342 -17.06 6.97 -3.90
N LEU A 343 -18.14 7.67 -4.27
CA LEU A 343 -19.47 7.45 -3.69
C LEU A 343 -19.99 6.03 -3.99
N GLN A 344 -19.76 5.53 -5.20
CA GLN A 344 -20.07 4.14 -5.55
C GLN A 344 -19.21 3.14 -4.75
N GLU A 345 -17.91 3.39 -4.60
CA GLU A 345 -17.03 2.55 -3.77
C GLU A 345 -17.52 2.52 -2.30
N LEU A 346 -18.04 3.63 -1.78
CA LEU A 346 -18.66 3.70 -0.45
C LEU A 346 -19.95 2.87 -0.37
N ASP A 347 -20.80 2.92 -1.41
CA ASP A 347 -22.00 2.06 -1.51
C ASP A 347 -21.63 0.57 -1.51
N GLU A 348 -20.54 0.19 -2.20
CA GLU A 348 -20.03 -1.18 -2.24
C GLU A 348 -19.52 -1.64 -0.87
N VAL A 349 -18.82 -0.77 -0.12
CA VAL A 349 -18.37 -1.09 1.25
C VAL A 349 -19.56 -1.27 2.19
N GLU A 350 -20.57 -0.39 2.09
CA GLU A 350 -21.78 -0.44 2.90
C GLU A 350 -22.66 -1.66 2.59
N GLY A 351 -22.73 -2.07 1.32
CA GLY A 351 -23.51 -3.21 0.86
C GLY A 351 -22.81 -4.57 1.01
N ALA A 352 -21.52 -4.59 1.32
CA ALA A 352 -20.75 -5.83 1.41
C ALA A 352 -21.07 -6.62 2.69
N ILE A 353 -21.47 -7.88 2.51
CA ILE A 353 -21.83 -8.78 3.62
C ILE A 353 -20.56 -9.46 4.14
N GLY A 354 -20.19 -9.13 5.38
CA GLY A 354 -19.07 -9.76 6.07
C GLY A 354 -19.39 -11.14 6.66
N PRO A 355 -18.36 -11.89 7.11
CA PRO A 355 -18.57 -13.14 7.84
C PRO A 355 -19.39 -12.93 9.12
N GLU A 356 -20.26 -13.88 9.49
CA GLU A 356 -21.06 -13.80 10.72
C GLU A 356 -20.25 -14.19 11.98
N LEU A 357 -19.37 -15.19 11.84
CA LEU A 357 -18.58 -15.72 12.94
C LEU A 357 -17.26 -14.96 13.09
N PHE A 358 -16.94 -14.56 14.32
CA PHE A 358 -15.67 -13.95 14.63
C PHE A 358 -14.54 -14.97 14.56
N ASN A 359 -13.79 -14.90 13.46
CA ASN A 359 -12.62 -15.72 13.19
C ASN A 359 -11.62 -14.90 12.36
N ASP A 360 -10.51 -15.53 11.97
CA ASP A 360 -9.46 -14.84 11.21
C ASP A 360 -9.98 -14.26 9.87
N ARG A 361 -11.00 -14.87 9.26
CA ARG A 361 -11.61 -14.36 8.03
C ARG A 361 -12.45 -13.10 8.28
N TYR A 362 -13.10 -13.00 9.44
CA TYR A 362 -13.82 -11.80 9.88
C TYR A 362 -12.89 -10.61 9.92
N VAL A 363 -11.79 -10.75 10.66
CA VAL A 363 -10.79 -9.69 10.84
C VAL A 363 -10.17 -9.30 9.49
N ALA A 364 -9.75 -10.28 8.68
CA ALA A 364 -9.16 -10.03 7.37
C ALA A 364 -10.13 -9.31 6.42
N PHE A 365 -11.42 -9.65 6.45
CA PHE A 365 -12.44 -9.00 5.63
C PHE A 365 -12.57 -7.52 5.98
N TYR A 366 -12.77 -7.19 7.26
CA TYR A 366 -13.00 -5.82 7.68
C TYR A 366 -11.74 -4.95 7.69
N ARG A 367 -10.53 -5.54 7.87
CA ARG A 367 -9.26 -4.81 7.65
C ARG A 367 -9.15 -4.30 6.22
N ARG A 368 -9.47 -5.15 5.21
CA ARG A 368 -9.47 -4.73 3.80
C ARG A 368 -10.49 -3.62 3.51
N GLN A 369 -11.66 -3.68 4.14
CA GLN A 369 -12.63 -2.58 4.04
C GLN A 369 -12.09 -1.29 4.68
N GLY A 370 -11.45 -1.38 5.85
CA GLY A 370 -10.77 -0.26 6.49
C GLY A 370 -9.73 0.40 5.58
N GLU A 371 -8.88 -0.39 4.93
CA GLU A 371 -7.91 0.10 3.94
C GLU A 371 -8.57 0.77 2.73
N GLN A 372 -9.72 0.24 2.27
CA GLN A 372 -10.49 0.85 1.19
C GLN A 372 -11.03 2.22 1.61
N LEU A 373 -11.60 2.32 2.81
CA LEU A 373 -12.08 3.58 3.37
C LEU A 373 -10.93 4.59 3.54
N ASP A 374 -9.74 4.15 3.97
CA ASP A 374 -8.55 5.00 4.06
C ASP A 374 -8.15 5.58 2.70
N ARG A 375 -8.19 4.76 1.64
CA ARG A 375 -7.90 5.24 0.28
C ARG A 375 -8.94 6.25 -0.21
N ILE A 376 -10.22 6.02 0.06
CA ILE A 376 -11.30 6.95 -0.29
C ILE A 376 -11.12 8.27 0.47
N GLU A 377 -10.87 8.21 1.78
CA GLU A 377 -10.61 9.38 2.61
C GLU A 377 -9.43 10.21 2.10
N GLN A 378 -8.30 9.56 1.79
CA GLN A 378 -7.14 10.24 1.21
C GLN A 378 -7.47 10.96 -0.10
N LYS A 379 -8.23 10.31 -1.00
CA LYS A 379 -8.66 10.93 -2.27
C LYS A 379 -9.60 12.12 -2.02
N ILE A 380 -10.53 12.02 -1.07
CA ILE A 380 -11.42 13.13 -0.68
C ILE A 380 -10.60 14.29 -0.11
N LEU A 381 -9.75 14.05 0.89
CA LEU A 381 -8.89 15.07 1.51
C LEU A 381 -8.00 15.77 0.48
N ARG A 382 -7.53 15.03 -0.50
CA ARG A 382 -6.76 15.56 -1.61
C ARG A 382 -7.59 16.54 -2.45
N VAL A 383 -8.79 16.15 -2.88
CA VAL A 383 -9.69 17.02 -3.63
C VAL A 383 -10.08 18.24 -2.79
N GLU A 384 -10.38 18.06 -1.51
CA GLU A 384 -10.63 19.18 -0.58
C GLU A 384 -9.46 20.14 -0.54
N SER A 385 -8.23 19.64 -0.38
CA SER A 385 -7.03 20.47 -0.28
C SER A 385 -6.76 21.26 -1.55
N ALA A 386 -7.01 20.67 -2.72
CA ALA A 386 -6.82 21.31 -4.02
C ALA A 386 -7.89 22.37 -4.30
N LEU A 387 -9.14 22.12 -3.88
CA LEU A 387 -10.26 23.05 -4.03
C LEU A 387 -10.33 24.10 -2.93
N ARG A 388 -9.56 23.97 -1.84
CA ARG A 388 -9.46 25.03 -0.84
C ARG A 388 -9.06 26.30 -1.58
N PRO A 389 -9.86 27.39 -1.50
CA PRO A 389 -9.50 28.62 -2.17
C PRO A 389 -8.13 28.99 -1.64
N GLN A 390 -7.11 29.00 -2.50
CA GLN A 390 -5.79 29.47 -2.12
C GLN A 390 -6.02 30.88 -1.61
N SER A 391 -6.06 31.04 -0.29
CA SER A 391 -6.36 32.33 0.27
C SER A 391 -5.24 33.21 -0.26
N LYS A 392 -5.58 34.19 -1.12
CA LYS A 392 -4.60 35.17 -1.60
C LYS A 392 -4.01 36.00 -0.44
N ASN A 393 -4.37 35.66 0.80
CA ASN A 393 -4.14 36.33 2.07
C ASN A 393 -3.21 35.59 3.04
N THR A 394 -2.61 34.44 2.72
CA THR A 394 -1.29 34.07 3.29
C THR A 394 -0.16 34.87 2.61
N LYS A 395 -0.43 36.16 2.39
CA LYS A 395 0.55 37.25 2.30
C LYS A 395 0.74 37.95 3.65
N LEU A 396 0.34 37.31 4.74
CA LEU A 396 0.92 37.50 6.08
C LEU A 396 2.04 36.44 6.21
N GLY A 397 3.33 36.72 6.01
CA GLY A 397 4.00 37.98 5.80
C GLY A 397 5.25 37.82 4.93
N PHE A 398 5.67 38.95 4.37
CA PHE A 398 6.85 39.18 3.53
C PHE A 398 6.79 38.61 2.10
N LYS A 399 6.25 39.42 1.17
CA LYS A 399 6.71 39.45 -0.23
C LYS A 399 8.13 40.04 -0.35
N ALA A 400 9.02 39.76 0.59
CA ALA A 400 10.42 40.08 0.38
C ALA A 400 10.99 38.91 -0.43
N LYS A 401 11.72 39.19 -1.51
CA LYS A 401 12.59 38.16 -2.11
C LYS A 401 13.41 37.55 -0.97
N PRO A 402 13.57 36.21 -0.91
CA PRO A 402 14.44 35.60 0.09
C PRO A 402 15.77 36.38 0.10
N PRO A 403 16.23 36.84 1.27
CA PRO A 403 17.42 37.68 1.35
C PRO A 403 18.55 36.96 0.61
N SER A 404 19.25 37.68 -0.26
CA SER A 404 20.42 37.13 -0.94
C SER A 404 21.39 36.57 0.10
N MET A 405 22.24 35.60 -0.23
CA MET A 405 23.25 35.10 0.73
C MET A 405 24.07 36.22 1.40
N LYS A 406 24.33 37.32 0.67
CA LYS A 406 24.96 38.52 1.23
C LYS A 406 24.10 39.20 2.29
N THR A 407 22.81 39.32 2.04
CA THR A 407 21.83 39.89 2.98
C THR A 407 21.66 39.00 4.20
N THR A 408 21.66 37.67 4.05
CA THR A 408 21.60 36.73 5.18
C THR A 408 22.81 36.85 6.08
N TRP A 409 24.03 36.88 5.51
CA TRP A 409 25.25 37.10 6.30
C TRP A 409 25.29 38.48 6.97
N LEU A 410 24.80 39.52 6.30
CA LEU A 410 24.66 40.86 6.88
C LEU A 410 23.73 40.84 8.11
N ILE A 411 22.58 40.15 8.02
CA ILE A 411 21.64 39.99 9.13
C ILE A 411 22.32 39.27 10.31
N ILE A 412 23.06 38.19 10.04
CA ILE A 412 23.81 37.45 11.06
C ILE A 412 24.82 38.38 11.78
N TYR A 413 25.58 39.18 11.03
CA TYR A 413 26.54 40.11 11.63
C TYR A 413 25.87 41.23 12.44
N ILE A 414 24.70 41.73 12.01
CA ILE A 414 23.93 42.72 12.77
C ILE A 414 23.47 42.12 14.11
N ILE A 415 22.97 40.88 14.10
CA ILE A 415 22.54 40.19 15.33
C ILE A 415 23.74 39.97 16.27
N LEU A 416 24.88 39.50 15.75
CA LEU A 416 26.10 39.31 16.55
C LEU A 416 26.63 40.63 17.12
N GLY A 417 26.65 41.70 16.32
CA GLY A 417 27.05 43.03 16.78
C GLY A 417 26.12 43.57 17.87
N PHE A 418 24.81 43.41 17.69
CA PHE A 418 23.82 43.79 18.69
C PHE A 418 24.03 43.01 20.00
N LEU A 419 24.23 41.69 19.93
CA LEU A 419 24.51 40.86 21.11
C LEU A 419 25.80 41.26 21.82
N ALA A 420 26.86 41.61 21.08
CA ALA A 420 28.10 42.10 21.67
C ALA A 420 27.90 43.44 22.40
N ILE A 421 27.16 44.38 21.80
CA ILE A 421 26.84 45.67 22.43
C ILE A 421 25.97 45.47 23.67
N MET A 422 24.92 44.64 23.59
CA MET A 422 24.08 44.32 24.74
C MET A 422 24.89 43.68 25.87
N SER A 423 25.78 42.74 25.54
CA SER A 423 26.65 42.10 26.53
C SER A 423 27.60 43.10 27.19
N LEU A 424 28.16 44.04 26.42
CA LEU A 424 29.02 45.11 26.93
C LEU A 424 28.22 46.06 27.85
N LEU A 425 27.00 46.44 27.47
CA LEU A 425 26.13 47.28 28.29
C LEU A 425 25.76 46.60 29.61
N PHE A 426 25.43 45.30 29.57
CA PHE A 426 25.19 44.51 30.78
C PHE A 426 26.43 44.42 31.65
N PHE A 427 27.60 44.19 31.05
CA PHE A 427 28.88 44.16 31.76
C PHE A 427 29.20 45.49 32.45
N LEU A 428 29.09 46.61 31.72
CA LEU A 428 29.32 47.94 32.28
C LEU A 428 28.31 48.31 33.36
N ARG A 429 27.03 47.94 33.18
CA ARG A 429 25.99 48.15 34.20
C ARG A 429 26.26 47.33 35.46
N TRP A 430 26.72 46.08 35.32
CA TRP A 430 27.04 45.20 36.44
C TRP A 430 28.29 45.67 37.19
N TYR A 431 29.33 46.06 36.46
CA TYR A 431 30.62 46.44 37.04
C TYR A 431 30.63 47.89 37.58
N GLY A 432 29.81 48.77 37.00
CA GLY A 432 29.69 50.17 37.41
C GLY A 432 28.83 50.43 38.66
N GLY A 433 28.08 49.42 39.14
CA GLY A 433 27.18 49.54 40.29
C GLY A 433 27.82 49.36 41.67
N LYS A 434 29.15 49.20 41.75
CA LYS A 434 29.89 49.15 43.01
C LYS A 434 30.73 50.41 43.19
N LYS A 435 30.06 51.52 43.54
CA LYS A 435 30.68 52.66 44.20
C LYS A 435 29.75 53.19 45.27
#